data_AF-A0A536YPC4-F1
#
_entry.id   AF-A0A536YPC4-F1
#
_cell.length_a   1.000
_cell.length_b   1.000
_cell.length_c   1.000
_cell.angle_alpha   90.00
_cell.angle_beta   90.00
_cell.angle_gamma   90.00
#
_symmetry.space_group_name_H-M   'P 1'
#
loop_
_entity.id
_entity.type
_entity.pdbx_description
1 polymer ?
#
loop_
_entity_poly.entity_id
_entity_poly.type
_entity_poly.pdbx_seq_one_letter_code
_entity_poly.pdbx_strand_id
1 'polypeptide(L)' 'MGDPHSATAQFFINVADNKFLNFREATPQGYGYTVFGKVIGGMDVVEKIGKTPTSAGGPFPKDVPTERIFIKSATIVATP' A
#
# COMPACT_ATOMS: atom_id res chain seq x y z
N MET A 1 1.56 -10.80 16.90
CA MET A 1 2.33 -9.55 16.75
C MET A 1 3.21 -9.71 15.52
N GLY A 2 3.22 -8.73 14.61
CA GLY A 2 4.06 -8.79 13.40
C GLY A 2 5.53 -8.52 13.71
N ASP A 3 6.42 -8.92 12.80
CA ASP A 3 7.84 -8.61 12.87
C ASP A 3 8.12 -7.28 12.14
N PRO A 4 8.66 -6.24 12.82
CA PRO A 4 8.94 -4.94 12.21
C PRO A 4 10.02 -4.98 11.11
N HIS A 5 10.82 -6.04 11.02
CA HIS A 5 11.89 -6.20 10.04
C HIS A 5 11.55 -7.21 8.93
N SER A 6 10.25 -7.44 8.69
CA SER A 6 9.76 -8.43 7.72
C SER A 6 9.44 -7.88 6.32
N ALA A 7 9.61 -6.58 6.08
CA ALA A 7 9.28 -5.97 4.79
C ALA A 7 10.16 -6.54 3.66
N THR A 8 9.52 -6.90 2.55
CA THR A 8 10.19 -7.44 1.35
C THR A 8 9.80 -6.64 0.10
N ALA A 9 8.84 -7.12 -0.69
CA ALA A 9 8.47 -6.51 -1.98
C ALA A 9 7.08 -5.87 -2.00
N GLN A 10 6.24 -6.12 -0.99
CA GLN A 10 4.90 -5.56 -0.92
C GLN A 10 4.95 -4.09 -0.49
N PHE A 11 4.12 -3.26 -1.11
CA PHE A 11 3.94 -1.85 -0.76
C PHE A 11 2.45 -1.48 -0.80
N PHE A 12 2.09 -0.35 -0.20
CA PHE A 12 0.76 0.23 -0.29
C PHE A 12 0.86 1.74 -0.52
N ILE A 13 -0.22 2.32 -1.04
CA ILE A 13 -0.35 3.77 -1.22
C ILE A 13 -1.44 4.26 -0.27
N ASN A 14 -1.14 5.29 0.51
CA ASN A 14 -2.13 5.96 1.35
C ASN A 14 -3.08 6.79 0.48
N VAL A 15 -4.39 6.51 0.56
CA VAL A 15 -5.45 7.32 -0.09
C VAL A 15 -6.09 8.34 0.86
N ALA A 16 -5.61 8.39 2.11
CA ALA A 16 -6.02 9.32 3.15
C ALA A 16 -4.87 9.51 4.17
N ASP A 17 -5.01 10.46 5.08
CA ASP A 17 -4.02 10.73 6.13
C ASP A 17 -4.06 9.68 7.26
N ASN A 18 -3.34 8.58 7.08
CA ASN A 18 -3.32 7.45 8.01
C ASN A 18 -2.27 7.62 9.13
N LYS A 19 -2.44 8.63 9.99
CA LYS A 19 -1.46 8.96 11.06
C LYS A 19 -1.18 7.82 12.05
N PHE A 20 -2.11 6.88 12.19
CA PHE A 20 -1.96 5.70 13.05
C PHE A 20 -0.91 4.70 12.53
N LEU A 21 -0.50 4.80 11.26
CA LEU A 21 0.56 3.97 10.66
C LEU A 21 1.96 4.55 10.91
N ASN A 22 2.07 5.77 11.44
CA ASN A 22 3.35 6.42 11.64
C ASN A 22 4.15 5.75 12.76
N PHE A 23 5.48 5.76 12.62
CA PHE A 23 6.39 5.40 13.71
C PHE A 23 6.12 6.27 14.94
N ARG A 24 6.07 5.64 16.11
CA ARG A 24 5.93 6.29 17.42
C ARG A 24 7.12 5.97 18.32
N GLU A 25 7.52 4.70 18.37
CA GLU A 25 8.57 4.19 19.24
C GLU A 25 9.05 2.80 18.76
N ALA A 26 10.24 2.38 19.18
CA ALA A 26 10.82 1.09 18.80
C ALA A 26 10.24 -0.09 19.61
N THR A 27 8.91 -0.19 19.66
CA THR A 27 8.16 -1.30 20.28
C THR A 27 7.38 -2.06 19.21
N PRO A 28 7.04 -3.35 19.42
CA PRO A 28 6.28 -4.13 18.43
C PRO A 28 4.98 -3.46 17.95
N GLN A 29 4.36 -2.58 18.75
CA GLN A 29 3.16 -1.83 18.41
C GLN A 29 3.46 -0.42 17.86
N GLY A 30 4.66 0.12 18.12
CA GLY A 30 5.03 1.49 17.79
C GLY A 30 5.85 1.66 16.51
N TYR A 31 6.37 0.59 15.91
CA TYR A 31 7.24 0.68 14.72
C TYR A 31 6.56 1.31 13.50
N GLY A 32 5.26 1.08 13.32
CA GLY A 32 4.51 1.64 12.18
C GLY A 32 5.00 1.13 10.82
N TYR A 33 4.84 1.95 9.79
CA TYR A 33 5.17 1.64 8.40
C TYR A 33 6.04 2.74 7.77
N THR A 34 7.16 2.32 7.18
CA THR A 34 8.14 3.25 6.58
C THR A 34 7.61 3.84 5.26
N VAL A 35 7.42 5.15 5.22
CA VAL A 35 7.18 5.89 3.98
C VAL A 35 8.51 6.08 3.24
N PHE A 36 8.57 5.70 1.96
CA PHE A 36 9.78 5.82 1.12
C PHE A 36 9.57 6.64 -0.16
N GLY A 37 8.36 7.15 -0.40
CA GLY A 37 8.04 7.90 -1.61
C GLY A 37 6.64 8.49 -1.56
N LYS A 38 6.29 9.24 -2.62
CA LYS A 38 4.96 9.82 -2.83
C LYS A 38 4.55 9.72 -4.30
N VAL A 39 3.26 9.64 -4.54
CA VAL A 39 2.69 9.74 -5.89
C VAL A 39 2.79 11.20 -6.32
N ILE A 40 3.49 11.47 -7.43
CA ILE A 40 3.64 12.82 -8.00
C ILE A 40 2.68 13.09 -9.18
N GLY A 41 2.03 12.04 -9.70
CA GLY A 41 1.04 12.11 -10.76
C GLY A 41 0.23 10.81 -10.83
N GLY A 42 -1.02 10.88 -11.27
CA GLY A 42 -1.91 9.71 -11.36
C GLY A 42 -2.61 9.33 -10.05
N MET A 43 -2.77 10.27 -9.10
CA MET A 43 -3.49 10.00 -7.84
C MET A 43 -4.97 9.67 -8.08
N ASP A 44 -5.58 10.22 -9.13
CA ASP A 44 -6.92 9.87 -9.60
C ASP A 44 -7.05 8.38 -9.96
N VAL A 45 -6.01 7.78 -10.54
CA VAL A 45 -5.95 6.34 -10.83
C VAL A 45 -5.90 5.53 -9.53
N VAL A 46 -5.10 5.97 -8.56
CA VAL A 46 -5.00 5.33 -7.23
C VAL A 46 -6.35 5.37 -6.52
N GLU A 47 -7.02 6.52 -6.52
CA GLU A 47 -8.36 6.67 -5.93
C GLU A 47 -9.41 5.81 -6.63
N LYS A 48 -9.35 5.69 -7.96
CA LYS A 48 -10.24 4.82 -8.72
C LYS A 48 -10.04 3.35 -8.34
N ILE A 49 -8.78 2.91 -8.21
CA ILE A 49 -8.42 1.56 -7.74
C ILE A 49 -8.97 1.34 -6.32
N GLY A 50 -8.79 2.28 -5.41
CA GLY A 50 -9.28 2.17 -4.02
C GLY A 50 -10.79 2.05 -3.87
N LYS A 51 -11.57 2.32 -4.94
CA LYS A 51 -13.04 2.25 -4.96
C LYS A 51 -13.58 1.05 -5.75
N THR A 52 -12.74 0.17 -6.28
CA THR A 52 -13.20 -1.01 -7.03
C THR A 52 -13.95 -1.98 -6.12
N PRO A 53 -14.98 -2.68 -6.61
CA PRO A 53 -15.64 -3.73 -5.83
C PRO A 53 -14.65 -4.80 -5.38
N THR A 54 -14.81 -5.27 -4.14
CA THR A 54 -13.96 -6.30 -3.54
C THR A 54 -14.78 -7.43 -2.94
N SER A 55 -14.18 -8.62 -2.88
CA SER A 55 -14.74 -9.79 -2.21
C SER A 55 -13.65 -10.56 -1.45
N ALA A 56 -14.00 -11.72 -0.87
CA ALA A 56 -13.00 -12.72 -0.50
C ALA A 56 -12.27 -13.23 -1.75
N GLY A 57 -11.03 -13.70 -1.60
CA GLY A 57 -10.25 -14.24 -2.70
C GLY A 57 -8.96 -14.93 -2.26
N GLY A 58 -8.71 -16.15 -2.77
CA GLY A 58 -7.53 -16.93 -2.41
C GLY A 58 -7.41 -17.12 -0.88
N PRO A 59 -6.27 -16.76 -0.26
CA PRO A 59 -6.08 -16.85 1.18
C PRO A 59 -6.72 -15.69 1.97
N PHE A 60 -7.27 -14.68 1.28
CA PHE A 60 -7.77 -13.46 1.92
C PHE A 60 -9.28 -13.54 2.16
N PRO A 61 -9.74 -13.26 3.40
CA PRO A 61 -11.15 -13.34 3.75
C PRO A 61 -12.00 -12.22 3.13
N LYS A 62 -11.38 -11.11 2.70
CA LYS A 62 -12.03 -9.94 2.08
C LYS A 62 -11.00 -9.04 1.40
N ASP A 63 -11.48 -7.93 0.83
CA ASP A 63 -10.69 -6.82 0.29
C ASP A 63 -9.81 -7.20 -0.92
N VAL A 64 -10.16 -8.27 -1.63
CA VAL A 64 -9.56 -8.64 -2.93
C VAL A 64 -10.43 -8.06 -4.04
N PRO A 65 -9.88 -7.25 -4.97
CA PRO A 65 -10.65 -6.75 -6.12
C PRO A 65 -11.33 -7.88 -6.90
N THR A 66 -12.63 -7.72 -7.19
CA THR A 66 -13.40 -8.71 -7.96
C THR A 66 -12.89 -8.83 -9.39
N GLU A 67 -12.37 -7.71 -9.93
CA GLU A 67 -11.60 -7.67 -11.16
C GLU A 67 -10.12 -7.43 -10.85
N ARG A 68 -9.24 -8.26 -11.41
CA ARG A 68 -7.82 -8.24 -11.07
C ARG A 68 -7.13 -6.99 -11.61
N ILE A 69 -6.43 -6.29 -10.73
CA ILE A 69 -5.65 -5.09 -11.04
C ILE A 69 -4.18 -5.50 -11.20
N PHE A 70 -3.60 -5.25 -12.38
CA PHE A 70 -2.23 -5.62 -12.71
C PHE A 70 -1.33 -4.41 -12.84
N ILE A 71 -0.15 -4.46 -12.21
CA ILE A 71 1.00 -3.64 -12.60
C ILE A 71 1.63 -4.34 -13.81
N LYS A 72 1.42 -3.78 -15.00
CA LYS A 72 1.90 -4.39 -16.26
C LYS A 72 3.42 -4.24 -16.43
N SER A 73 3.97 -3.12 -15.99
CA SER A 73 5.40 -2.82 -15.99
C SER A 73 5.73 -1.79 -14.92
N ALA A 74 6.99 -1.75 -14.49
CA ALA A 74 7.54 -0.72 -13.62
C ALA A 74 8.91 -0.30 -14.19
N THR A 75 9.10 1.00 -14.39
CA THR A 75 10.30 1.54 -15.04
C THR A 75 10.84 2.69 -14.21
N ILE A 76 12.15 2.70 -13.99
CA ILE A 76 12.84 3.86 -13.43
C ILE A 76 12.94 4.90 -14.55
N VAL A 77 12.25 6.02 -14.40
CA VAL A 77 12.34 7.16 -15.32
C VAL A 77 13.39 8.14 -14.82
N ALA A 78 14.06 8.83 -15.74
CA ALA A 78 14.88 9.98 -15.37
C ALA A 78 13.99 10.98 -14.62
N THR A 79 14.57 11.65 -13.61
CA THR A 79 13.85 12.63 -12.80
C THR A 79 13.17 13.67 -13.70
N PRO A 80 11.86 13.97 -13.49
CA PRO A 80 11.20 15.06 -14.22
C PRO A 80 11.85 16.42 -13.94
#